data_AF-Z9JXT2-F1
#
_entry.id   AF-Z9JXT2-F1
#
_cell.length_a   1.000
_cell.length_b   1.000
_cell.length_c   1.000
_cell.angle_alpha   90.00
_cell.angle_beta   90.00
_cell.angle_gamma   90.00
#
_symmetry.space_group_name_H-M   'P 1'
#
loop_
_entity.id
_entity.type
_entity.pdbx_description
1 polymer ?
#
loop_
_entity_poly.entity_id
_entity_poly.type
_entity_poly.pdbx_seq_one_letter_code
_entity_poly.pdbx_strand_id
1 'polypeptide(L)'
;MNSIVRRAGRGSTLLVGSVALAFSLAACGGGSEDPAEPTAEETAAEETTEDTAAEETTEEAAEEATEETTEEGAEDPAAGGEVTDEDLTAAKEQFVAFVGALGEQDAAKACGFMLDPSTGEPVSDANLETCTSQLESTGMMDTFTPEVASMITTDMINATGNPDGTITLDMSGSKVNMAKASDGKWYFTV
;
A
#
# COMPACT_ATOMS: atom_id res chain seq x y z
N MET A 1 -5.39 -47.38 -11.46
CA MET A 1 -4.14 -47.80 -10.79
C MET A 1 -3.60 -46.61 -10.03
N ASN A 2 -3.36 -46.82 -8.72
CA ASN A 2 -2.37 -46.19 -7.83
C ASN A 2 -2.36 -44.65 -7.69
N SER A 3 -2.31 -44.02 -6.52
CA SER A 3 -2.34 -44.46 -5.13
C SER A 3 -2.63 -43.24 -4.26
N ILE A 4 -3.49 -43.43 -3.28
CA ILE A 4 -3.67 -42.60 -2.08
C ILE A 4 -2.35 -42.58 -1.30
N VAL A 5 -1.81 -41.39 -1.00
CA VAL A 5 -0.81 -41.21 0.06
C VAL A 5 -1.29 -40.11 1.00
N ARG A 6 -1.89 -40.56 2.11
CA ARG A 6 -2.06 -39.79 3.34
C ARG A 6 -0.69 -39.67 3.98
N ARG A 7 -0.26 -38.46 4.34
CA ARG A 7 0.81 -38.29 5.35
C ARG A 7 0.28 -37.49 6.53
N ALA A 8 0.14 -38.21 7.62
CA ALA A 8 -0.06 -37.71 8.97
C ALA A 8 1.30 -37.42 9.63
N GLY A 9 1.33 -36.46 10.54
CA GLY A 9 2.38 -36.25 11.55
C GLY A 9 2.13 -34.93 12.28
N ARG A 10 1.47 -34.95 13.46
CA ARG A 10 2.11 -34.93 14.81
C ARG A 10 3.01 -33.70 14.97
N GLY A 11 2.80 -32.74 15.88
CA GLY A 11 2.02 -32.66 17.12
C GLY A 11 2.77 -31.73 18.09
N SER A 12 2.09 -31.27 19.15
CA SER A 12 2.64 -30.63 20.36
C SER A 12 3.14 -29.17 20.17
N THR A 13 2.90 -28.19 21.04
CA THR A 13 2.55 -28.20 22.47
C THR A 13 2.05 -26.81 22.86
N LEU A 14 1.06 -26.77 23.76
CA LEU A 14 0.62 -25.57 24.49
C LEU A 14 1.78 -25.02 25.33
N LEU A 15 2.09 -23.74 25.19
CA LEU A 15 2.84 -22.98 26.21
C LEU A 15 1.97 -21.84 26.70
N VAL A 16 1.42 -22.05 27.90
CA VAL A 16 0.80 -21.04 28.74
C VAL A 16 1.92 -20.17 29.31
N GLY A 17 1.98 -18.91 28.90
CA GLY A 17 2.92 -17.92 29.42
C GLY A 17 2.19 -16.68 29.92
N SER A 18 1.90 -16.64 31.21
CA SER A 18 1.39 -15.45 31.90
C SER A 18 2.55 -14.48 32.18
N VAL A 19 2.50 -13.26 31.62
CA VAL A 19 3.37 -12.15 32.06
C VAL A 19 2.51 -10.96 32.45
N ALA A 20 2.84 -10.44 33.64
CA ALA A 20 2.08 -9.50 34.41
C ALA A 20 2.21 -8.05 33.92
N LEU A 21 1.12 -7.31 34.16
CA LEU A 21 0.96 -5.87 34.06
C LEU A 21 2.04 -5.07 34.78
N ALA A 22 2.51 -3.99 34.14
CA ALA A 22 3.00 -2.80 34.82
C ALA A 22 2.46 -1.54 34.13
N PHE A 23 1.45 -0.94 34.74
CA PHE A 23 1.00 0.42 34.46
C PHE A 23 2.09 1.42 34.86
N SER A 24 2.34 2.42 34.02
CA SER A 24 2.98 3.67 34.44
C SER A 24 2.26 4.84 33.78
N LEU A 25 1.37 5.45 34.55
CA LEU A 25 0.79 6.76 34.26
C LEU A 25 1.83 7.85 34.54
N ALA A 26 2.28 8.55 33.51
CA ALA A 26 2.75 9.93 33.60
C ALA A 26 1.80 10.74 32.72
N ALA A 27 0.83 11.51 33.24
CA ALA A 27 0.98 12.70 34.07
C ALA A 27 1.89 13.76 33.44
N CYS A 28 1.48 14.28 32.28
CA CYS A 28 1.87 15.59 31.77
C CYS A 28 0.62 16.14 31.05
N GLY A 29 -0.02 17.24 31.44
CA GLY A 29 0.47 18.41 32.15
C GLY A 29 0.53 19.57 31.17
N GLY A 30 -0.49 20.45 31.22
CA GLY A 30 -0.56 21.73 30.49
C GLY A 30 -1.35 21.62 29.18
N GLY A 31 -2.48 22.29 28.96
CA GLY A 31 -2.94 23.56 29.51
C GLY A 31 -2.74 24.65 28.46
N SER A 32 -3.81 24.98 27.74
CA SER A 32 -4.24 26.34 27.37
C SER A 32 -5.40 26.26 26.38
N GLU A 33 -6.56 26.69 26.87
CA GLU A 33 -7.67 27.21 26.09
C GLU A 33 -7.20 28.48 25.35
N ASP A 34 -7.49 28.61 24.06
CA ASP A 34 -7.69 29.91 23.43
C ASP A 34 -8.81 29.82 22.39
N PRO A 35 -9.93 30.56 22.58
CA PRO A 35 -11.06 30.60 21.67
C PRO A 35 -10.91 31.73 20.66
N ALA A 36 -10.98 31.41 19.37
CA ALA A 36 -11.13 32.41 18.31
C ALA A 36 -12.11 31.95 17.24
N GLU A 37 -13.40 32.19 17.49
CA GLU A 37 -14.30 32.72 16.47
C GLU A 37 -14.37 34.25 16.69
N PRO A 38 -14.88 35.09 15.77
CA PRO A 38 -15.42 34.85 14.43
C PRO A 38 -14.81 35.80 13.37
N THR A 39 -15.05 35.59 12.07
CA THR A 39 -15.12 36.69 11.09
C THR A 39 -16.00 36.28 9.91
N ALA A 40 -16.87 37.22 9.57
CA ALA A 40 -18.00 37.14 8.66
C ALA A 40 -17.66 37.59 7.23
N GLU A 41 -18.71 37.61 6.41
CA GLU A 41 -18.92 38.35 5.14
C GLU A 41 -18.49 37.60 3.87
N GLU A 42 -19.43 37.03 3.09
CA GLU A 42 -20.33 37.65 2.10
C GLU A 42 -19.60 38.42 0.99
N THR A 43 -19.66 37.93 -0.26
CA THR A 43 -19.56 38.62 -1.58
C THR A 43 -19.67 37.50 -2.64
N ALA A 44 -20.79 37.26 -3.34
CA ALA A 44 -21.43 37.98 -4.45
C ALA A 44 -20.62 37.99 -5.78
N ALA A 45 -21.26 37.38 -6.81
CA ALA A 45 -21.19 37.72 -8.25
C ALA A 45 -19.88 37.31 -9.00
N GLU A 46 -19.82 36.90 -10.27
CA GLU A 46 -20.70 37.02 -11.44
C GLU A 46 -20.48 35.85 -12.44
N GLU A 47 -21.42 35.76 -13.37
CA GLU A 47 -21.43 34.95 -14.59
C GLU A 47 -20.25 35.23 -15.55
N THR A 48 -19.88 34.23 -16.34
CA THR A 48 -19.22 34.34 -17.67
C THR A 48 -19.46 32.99 -18.36
N THR A 49 -20.45 32.87 -19.25
CA THR A 49 -20.42 33.12 -20.72
C THR A 49 -19.54 32.14 -21.51
N GLU A 50 -20.27 31.31 -22.26
CA GLU A 50 -19.99 30.63 -23.54
C GLU A 50 -18.56 30.58 -24.09
N ASP A 51 -18.11 29.36 -24.43
CA ASP A 51 -17.43 29.15 -25.72
C ASP A 51 -17.77 27.77 -26.32
N THR A 52 -18.58 27.82 -27.38
CA THR A 52 -18.46 27.11 -28.66
C THR A 52 -17.67 25.79 -28.68
N ALA A 53 -18.40 24.67 -28.70
CA ALA A 53 -17.87 23.38 -29.16
C ALA A 53 -18.56 23.00 -30.48
N ALA A 54 -17.88 23.31 -31.58
CA ALA A 54 -18.09 22.69 -32.88
C ALA A 54 -16.71 22.29 -33.40
N GLU A 55 -16.56 21.02 -33.77
CA GLU A 55 -15.89 20.51 -34.97
C GLU A 55 -15.66 19.01 -34.74
N GLU A 56 -16.53 18.21 -35.35
CA GLU A 56 -16.19 16.85 -35.75
C GLU A 56 -15.12 16.95 -36.85
N THR A 57 -14.23 15.95 -36.97
CA THR A 57 -14.05 15.11 -38.17
C THR A 57 -12.73 14.32 -38.07
N THR A 58 -12.88 13.01 -37.93
CA THR A 58 -12.14 11.92 -38.59
C THR A 58 -10.97 12.27 -39.52
N GLU A 59 -9.79 11.68 -39.29
CA GLU A 59 -9.04 10.99 -40.36
C GLU A 59 -8.07 9.93 -39.79
N GLU A 60 -8.10 8.76 -40.44
CA GLU A 60 -7.23 7.60 -40.24
C GLU A 60 -5.83 7.80 -40.85
N ALA A 61 -4.94 6.87 -40.46
CA ALA A 61 -3.76 6.39 -41.18
C ALA A 61 -2.42 7.12 -40.95
N ALA A 62 -1.46 6.40 -40.35
CA ALA A 62 -0.30 5.86 -41.07
C ALA A 62 0.60 5.05 -40.14
N GLU A 63 1.01 3.88 -40.64
CA GLU A 63 1.93 2.91 -40.04
C GLU A 63 3.39 3.40 -40.01
N GLU A 64 4.21 2.54 -39.36
CA GLU A 64 5.65 2.30 -39.54
C GLU A 64 6.63 2.92 -38.54
N ALA A 65 7.04 2.06 -37.60
CA ALA A 65 8.42 1.70 -37.28
C ALA A 65 9.47 2.82 -37.15
N THR A 66 9.95 3.04 -35.92
CA THR A 66 11.32 3.51 -35.70
C THR A 66 11.89 2.94 -34.40
N GLU A 67 12.78 1.97 -34.61
CA GLU A 67 13.96 1.53 -33.86
C GLU A 67 14.03 1.66 -32.33
N GLU A 68 14.25 0.47 -31.74
CA GLU A 68 14.78 0.22 -30.42
C GLU A 68 16.07 1.02 -30.17
N THR A 69 16.07 1.83 -29.12
CA THR A 69 17.30 2.19 -28.42
C THR A 69 17.08 1.85 -26.95
N THR A 70 17.26 0.57 -26.63
CA THR A 70 17.46 0.11 -25.25
C THR A 70 18.85 0.56 -24.82
N GLU A 71 18.94 1.73 -24.18
CA GLU A 71 20.03 2.00 -23.25
C GLU A 71 19.77 1.17 -21.99
N GLU A 72 20.47 0.04 -21.87
CA GLU A 72 20.72 -0.60 -20.57
C GLU A 72 21.61 0.34 -19.74
N GLY A 73 20.99 1.37 -19.16
CA GLY A 73 21.53 2.08 -18.02
C GLY A 73 21.51 1.13 -16.83
N ALA A 74 22.68 0.63 -16.44
CA ALA A 74 22.85 -0.03 -15.16
C ALA A 74 22.62 1.02 -14.06
N GLU A 75 21.37 1.16 -13.63
CA GLU A 75 21.02 2.01 -12.50
C GLU A 75 21.48 1.34 -11.20
N ASP A 76 22.29 2.11 -10.47
CA ASP A 76 22.76 1.80 -9.13
C ASP A 76 21.54 1.60 -8.21
N PRO A 77 21.32 0.41 -7.60
CA PRO A 77 20.08 0.12 -6.87
C PRO A 77 20.03 0.77 -5.47
N ALA A 78 20.94 1.68 -5.13
CA ALA A 78 21.03 2.26 -3.80
C ALA A 78 20.48 3.70 -3.75
N ALA A 79 19.25 3.80 -3.24
CA ALA A 79 18.64 4.98 -2.62
C ALA A 79 18.25 6.15 -3.55
N GLY A 80 16.94 6.28 -3.78
CA GLY A 80 16.32 7.54 -4.25
C GLY A 80 16.34 7.77 -5.75
N GLY A 81 16.30 6.71 -6.55
CA GLY A 81 16.10 6.79 -8.00
C GLY A 81 14.70 7.29 -8.36
N GLU A 82 14.57 7.83 -9.57
CA GLU A 82 13.27 8.17 -10.15
C GLU A 82 12.37 6.93 -10.19
N VAL A 83 11.08 7.09 -9.86
CA VAL A 83 10.13 5.98 -9.91
C VAL A 83 9.84 5.65 -11.38
N THR A 84 10.18 4.42 -11.78
CA THR A 84 9.97 3.95 -13.16
C THR A 84 8.59 3.30 -13.35
N ASP A 85 8.16 3.11 -14.60
CA ASP A 85 6.92 2.35 -14.90
C ASP A 85 6.99 0.88 -14.43
N GLU A 86 8.20 0.30 -14.42
CA GLU A 86 8.44 -1.03 -13.88
C GLU A 86 8.22 -1.04 -12.35
N ASP A 87 8.65 0.00 -11.64
CA ASP A 87 8.38 0.16 -10.21
C ASP A 87 6.89 0.29 -9.92
N LEU A 88 6.15 1.06 -10.73
CA LEU A 88 4.70 1.19 -10.58
C LEU A 88 3.99 -0.16 -10.75
N THR A 89 4.43 -0.96 -11.72
CA THR A 89 3.89 -2.30 -11.96
C THR A 89 4.20 -3.22 -10.77
N ALA A 90 5.46 -3.25 -10.33
CA ALA A 90 5.88 -4.05 -9.17
C ALA A 90 5.12 -3.67 -7.89
N ALA A 91 4.88 -2.38 -7.65
CA ALA A 91 4.11 -1.91 -6.50
C ALA A 91 2.64 -2.38 -6.54
N LYS A 92 2.00 -2.35 -7.72
CA LYS A 92 0.63 -2.89 -7.89
C LYS A 92 0.57 -4.39 -7.63
N GLU A 93 1.53 -5.15 -8.16
CA GLU A 93 1.61 -6.60 -7.93
C GLU A 93 1.80 -6.93 -6.44
N GLN A 94 2.66 -6.17 -5.77
CA GLN A 94 2.89 -6.29 -4.33
C GLN A 94 1.62 -6.01 -3.52
N PHE A 95 0.80 -5.03 -3.93
CA PHE A 95 -0.50 -4.78 -3.32
C PHE A 95 -1.48 -5.92 -3.53
N VAL A 96 -1.56 -6.49 -4.74
CA VAL A 96 -2.39 -7.68 -4.99
C VAL A 96 -1.92 -8.85 -4.13
N ALA A 97 -0.61 -9.02 -3.95
CA ALA A 97 -0.07 -10.06 -3.08
C ALA A 97 -0.42 -9.84 -1.59
N PHE A 98 -0.40 -8.59 -1.13
CA PHE A 98 -0.84 -8.21 0.23
C PHE A 98 -2.33 -8.47 0.44
N VAL A 99 -3.17 -8.05 -0.50
CA VAL A 99 -4.62 -8.33 -0.47
C VAL A 99 -4.89 -9.83 -0.52
N GLY A 100 -4.11 -10.58 -1.30
CA GLY A 100 -4.13 -12.04 -1.32
C GLY A 100 -3.83 -12.62 0.07
N ALA A 101 -2.80 -12.14 0.76
CA ALA A 101 -2.48 -12.57 2.11
C ALA A 101 -3.60 -12.26 3.12
N LEU A 102 -4.25 -11.10 3.01
CA LEU A 102 -5.44 -10.77 3.81
C LEU A 102 -6.60 -11.74 3.51
N GLY A 103 -6.84 -12.02 2.23
CA GLY A 103 -7.81 -13.01 1.73
C GLY A 103 -7.58 -14.40 2.31
N GLU A 104 -6.32 -14.82 2.41
CA GLU A 104 -5.90 -16.09 3.00
C GLU A 104 -5.97 -16.10 4.54
N GLN A 105 -6.33 -14.98 5.16
CA GLN A 105 -6.23 -14.73 6.62
C GLN A 105 -4.83 -14.99 7.17
N ASP A 106 -3.81 -14.70 6.37
CA ASP A 106 -2.41 -14.84 6.74
C ASP A 106 -1.85 -13.48 7.18
N ALA A 107 -2.13 -13.14 8.44
CA ALA A 107 -1.69 -11.89 9.05
C ALA A 107 -0.16 -11.72 9.01
N ALA A 108 0.58 -12.82 9.21
CA ALA A 108 2.04 -12.80 9.22
C ALA A 108 2.59 -12.46 7.83
N LYS A 109 2.04 -13.08 6.79
CA LYS A 109 2.38 -12.77 5.40
C LYS A 109 1.99 -11.34 5.03
N ALA A 110 0.80 -10.88 5.41
CA ALA A 110 0.34 -9.51 5.19
C ALA A 110 1.27 -8.47 5.85
N CYS A 111 1.64 -8.70 7.10
CA CYS A 111 2.60 -7.87 7.83
C CYS A 111 4.01 -7.89 7.24
N GLY A 112 4.39 -8.97 6.53
CA GLY A 112 5.64 -9.04 5.78
C GLY A 112 5.73 -8.07 4.61
N PHE A 113 4.62 -7.43 4.19
CA PHE A 113 4.62 -6.36 3.19
C PHE A 113 4.76 -4.96 3.79
N MET A 114 4.84 -4.83 5.11
CA MET A 114 4.98 -3.54 5.78
C MET A 114 6.45 -3.19 5.97
N LEU A 115 6.75 -1.90 5.87
CA LEU A 115 8.05 -1.32 6.22
C LEU A 115 8.02 -0.85 7.67
N ASP A 116 9.12 -1.07 8.40
CA ASP A 116 9.32 -0.45 9.71
C ASP A 116 9.84 0.99 9.51
N PRO A 117 9.08 2.02 9.94
CA PRO A 117 9.44 3.41 9.71
C PRO A 117 10.69 3.86 10.49
N SER A 118 11.09 3.12 11.53
CA SER A 118 12.27 3.45 12.34
C SER A 118 13.57 3.02 11.68
N THR A 119 13.51 1.99 10.83
CA THR A 119 14.69 1.38 10.20
C THR A 119 14.71 1.55 8.69
N GLY A 120 13.55 1.76 8.06
CA GLY A 120 13.42 1.72 6.61
C GLY A 120 13.60 0.31 6.04
N GLU A 121 13.49 -0.71 6.89
CA GLU A 121 13.62 -2.13 6.52
C GLU A 121 12.28 -2.85 6.68
N PRO A 122 12.08 -4.00 6.02
CA PRO A 122 10.90 -4.82 6.23
C PRO A 122 10.71 -5.18 7.70
N VAL A 123 9.45 -5.27 8.15
CA VAL A 123 9.13 -5.61 9.54
C VAL A 123 9.84 -6.92 9.94
N SER A 124 10.74 -6.82 10.92
CA SER A 124 11.46 -7.97 11.48
C SER A 124 10.55 -8.84 12.35
N ASP A 125 10.97 -10.08 12.62
CA ASP A 125 10.24 -11.04 13.47
C ASP A 125 9.83 -10.45 14.84
N ALA A 126 10.63 -9.56 15.40
CA ALA A 126 10.34 -8.91 16.68
C ALA A 126 9.13 -7.97 16.62
N ASN A 127 8.87 -7.36 15.47
CA ASN A 127 7.77 -6.43 15.24
C ASN A 127 6.58 -7.10 14.52
N LEU A 128 6.79 -8.31 13.96
CA LEU A 128 5.76 -9.10 13.30
C LEU A 128 4.58 -9.41 14.23
N GLU A 129 4.81 -9.90 15.45
CA GLU A 129 3.72 -10.21 16.40
C GLU A 129 2.85 -8.98 16.72
N THR A 130 3.48 -7.81 16.81
CA THR A 130 2.77 -6.55 17.06
C THR A 130 1.96 -6.13 15.84
N CYS A 131 2.52 -6.29 14.64
CA CYS A 131 1.78 -6.02 13.41
C CYS A 131 0.61 -6.98 13.23
N THR A 132 0.80 -8.29 13.43
CA THR A 132 -0.28 -9.28 13.26
C THR A 132 -1.42 -9.01 14.23
N SER A 133 -1.11 -8.72 15.50
CA SER A 133 -2.14 -8.41 16.49
C SER A 133 -2.92 -7.13 16.15
N GLN A 134 -2.25 -6.10 15.63
CA GLN A 134 -2.93 -4.89 15.15
C GLN A 134 -3.81 -5.20 13.94
N LEU A 135 -3.30 -5.94 12.96
CA LEU A 135 -4.03 -6.28 11.74
C LEU A 135 -5.29 -7.11 12.05
N GLU A 136 -5.19 -8.10 12.94
CA GLU A 136 -6.32 -8.86 13.46
C GLU A 136 -7.34 -7.96 14.18
N SER A 137 -6.86 -6.98 14.94
CA SER A 137 -7.72 -6.05 15.68
C SER A 137 -8.45 -5.06 14.78
N THR A 138 -7.92 -4.77 13.58
CA THR A 138 -8.55 -3.82 12.64
C THR A 138 -9.79 -4.38 11.93
N GLY A 139 -9.99 -5.69 11.91
CA GLY A 139 -11.05 -6.34 11.13
C GLY A 139 -10.84 -6.27 9.61
N MET A 140 -9.64 -5.87 9.15
CA MET A 140 -9.32 -5.78 7.71
C MET A 140 -9.38 -7.17 7.05
N MET A 141 -8.94 -8.23 7.74
CA MET A 141 -9.00 -9.61 7.23
C MET A 141 -10.44 -10.16 7.11
N ASP A 142 -11.39 -9.65 7.90
CA ASP A 142 -12.81 -9.99 7.73
C ASP A 142 -13.42 -9.29 6.50
N THR A 143 -12.87 -8.13 6.14
CA THR A 143 -13.33 -7.35 4.98
C THR A 143 -12.79 -7.92 3.66
N PHE A 144 -11.51 -8.27 3.64
CA PHE A 144 -10.87 -8.92 2.49
C PHE A 144 -11.01 -10.44 2.63
N THR A 145 -12.21 -10.97 2.34
CA THR A 145 -12.41 -12.41 2.23
C THR A 145 -11.71 -12.96 0.96
N PRO A 146 -11.48 -14.27 0.83
CA PRO A 146 -10.85 -14.85 -0.37
C PRO A 146 -11.56 -14.46 -1.68
N GLU A 147 -12.89 -14.39 -1.64
CA GLU A 147 -13.71 -14.00 -2.79
C GLU A 147 -13.46 -12.54 -3.17
N VAL A 148 -13.41 -11.63 -2.19
CA VAL A 148 -13.11 -10.20 -2.41
C VAL A 148 -11.67 -10.00 -2.88
N ALA A 149 -10.71 -10.67 -2.24
CA ALA A 149 -9.30 -10.59 -2.61
C ALA A 149 -9.07 -11.05 -4.06
N SER A 150 -9.78 -12.09 -4.52
CA SER A 150 -9.69 -12.57 -5.91
C SER A 150 -10.24 -11.61 -6.96
N MET A 151 -11.10 -10.67 -6.57
CA MET A 151 -11.64 -9.65 -7.48
C MET A 151 -10.67 -8.49 -7.67
N ILE A 152 -9.72 -8.29 -6.75
CA ILE A 152 -8.78 -7.17 -6.79
C ILE A 152 -7.61 -7.56 -7.69
N THR A 153 -7.49 -6.82 -8.78
CA THR A 153 -6.46 -7.00 -9.81
C THR A 153 -5.66 -5.71 -9.97
N THR A 154 -4.50 -5.81 -10.61
CA THR A 154 -3.62 -4.66 -10.87
C THR A 154 -4.30 -3.54 -11.65
N ASP A 155 -5.27 -3.88 -12.51
CA ASP A 155 -6.04 -2.92 -13.32
C ASP A 155 -6.96 -2.02 -12.47
N MET A 156 -7.35 -2.47 -11.27
CA MET A 156 -8.17 -1.70 -10.35
C MET A 156 -7.36 -0.71 -9.49
N ILE A 157 -6.04 -0.78 -9.58
CA ILE A 157 -5.10 -0.02 -8.75
C ILE A 157 -4.45 1.03 -9.63
N ASN A 158 -4.63 2.29 -9.26
CA ASN A 158 -3.86 3.39 -9.83
C ASN A 158 -2.56 3.54 -9.02
N ALA A 159 -1.43 3.67 -9.69
CA ALA A 159 -0.14 3.88 -9.04
C ALA A 159 0.47 5.17 -9.56
N THR A 160 1.01 5.99 -8.67
CA THR A 160 1.64 7.26 -9.02
C THR A 160 2.94 7.39 -8.27
N GLY A 161 4.03 7.60 -9.00
CA GLY A 161 5.33 7.92 -8.42
C GLY A 161 5.35 9.34 -7.89
N ASN A 162 5.91 9.50 -6.70
CA ASN A 162 6.05 10.79 -6.03
C ASN A 162 7.50 11.31 -6.15
N PRO A 163 7.74 12.64 -6.07
CA PRO A 163 9.06 13.22 -6.22
C PRO A 163 10.05 12.87 -5.09
N ASP A 164 9.57 12.32 -3.97
CA ASP A 164 10.36 11.81 -2.86
C ASP A 164 10.80 10.34 -3.05
N GLY A 165 10.50 9.73 -4.20
CA GLY A 165 10.88 8.35 -4.53
C GLY A 165 9.94 7.30 -3.93
N THR A 166 8.77 7.71 -3.42
CA THR A 166 7.70 6.80 -2.96
C THR A 166 6.65 6.59 -4.03
N ILE A 167 5.81 5.57 -3.87
CA ILE A 167 4.66 5.30 -4.74
C ILE A 167 3.38 5.44 -3.93
N THR A 168 2.42 6.20 -4.45
CA THR A 168 1.04 6.20 -3.95
C THR A 168 0.22 5.22 -4.78
N LEU A 169 -0.42 4.25 -4.12
CA LEU A 169 -1.44 3.41 -4.72
C LEU A 169 -2.83 3.93 -4.33
N ASP A 170 -3.72 4.10 -5.31
CA ASP A 170 -5.12 4.46 -5.12
C ASP A 170 -6.01 3.31 -5.61
N MET A 171 -6.86 2.82 -4.72
CA MET A 171 -7.92 1.87 -5.05
C MET A 171 -9.26 2.47 -4.61
N SER A 172 -10.05 2.92 -5.58
CA SER A 172 -11.39 3.50 -5.35
C SER A 172 -11.39 4.66 -4.34
N GLY A 173 -10.35 5.52 -4.38
CA GLY A 173 -10.19 6.66 -3.47
C GLY A 173 -9.53 6.32 -2.13
N SER A 174 -9.22 5.05 -1.88
CA SER A 174 -8.39 4.64 -0.74
C SER A 174 -6.93 4.68 -1.14
N LYS A 175 -6.16 5.56 -0.52
CA LYS A 175 -4.74 5.76 -0.84
C LYS A 175 -3.84 5.09 0.19
N VAL A 176 -2.83 4.40 -0.30
CA VAL A 176 -1.75 3.82 0.53
C VAL A 176 -0.41 4.17 -0.10
N ASN A 177 0.60 4.39 0.74
CA ASN A 177 1.94 4.75 0.30
C ASN A 177 2.87 3.55 0.40
N MET A 178 3.83 3.50 -0.50
CA MET A 178 4.87 2.49 -0.54
C MET A 178 6.24 3.13 -0.71
N ALA A 179 7.24 2.53 -0.07
CA ALA A 179 8.64 2.89 -0.21
C ALA A 179 9.47 1.67 -0.58
N LYS A 180 10.57 1.89 -1.32
CA LYS A 180 11.50 0.86 -1.73
C LYS A 180 12.50 0.61 -0.59
N ALA A 181 12.60 -0.63 -0.12
CA ALA A 181 13.56 -1.00 0.91
C ALA A 181 14.95 -1.26 0.31
N SER A 182 15.93 -1.53 1.18
CA SER A 182 17.32 -1.86 0.81
C SER A 182 17.47 -3.14 -0.01
N ASP A 183 16.47 -4.02 0.00
CA ASP A 183 16.41 -5.24 -0.81
C ASP A 183 15.83 -5.02 -2.22
N GLY A 184 15.49 -3.76 -2.56
CA GLY A 184 14.95 -3.36 -3.85
C GLY A 184 13.45 -3.61 -4.01
N LYS A 185 12.73 -4.10 -3.00
CA LYS A 185 11.28 -4.33 -3.07
C LYS A 185 10.48 -3.19 -2.48
N TRP A 186 9.23 -3.08 -2.91
CA TRP A 186 8.26 -2.11 -2.42
C TRP A 186 7.52 -2.63 -1.19
N TYR A 187 7.40 -1.79 -0.17
CA TYR A 187 6.71 -2.09 1.09
C TYR A 187 5.76 -0.97 1.47
N PHE A 188 4.66 -1.30 2.13
CA PHE A 188 3.71 -0.33 2.65
C PHE A 188 4.32 0.47 3.80
N THR A 189 4.09 1.78 3.76
CA THR A 189 4.48 2.70 4.81
C THR A 189 3.23 3.21 5.51
N VAL A 190 3.25 3.21 6.85
CA VAL A 190 2.18 3.73 7.72
C VAL A 190 2.59 5.02 8.39
#